data_AF-A0A954UBB3-F1
#
_entry.id   AF-A0A954UBB3-F1
#
_cell.length_a   1.000
_cell.length_b   1.000
_cell.length_c   1.000
_cell.angle_alpha   90.00
_cell.angle_beta   90.00
_cell.angle_gamma   90.00
#
_symmetry.space_group_name_H-M   'P 1'
#
loop_
_entity.id
_entity.type
_entity.pdbx_description
1 polymer ?
#
loop_
_entity_poly.entity_id
_entity_poly.type
_entity_poly.pdbx_seq_one_letter_code
_entity_poly.pdbx_strand_id
1 'polypeptide(L)'
;MVFELLFLIVMLLLSAVTAVVVRRRRKPGQPWLLVEPRPPATWGLLDVTRTLLLFVLFQIVALQVLQSATSINPAAGFENMSSFQGGLVMGSDAIVKLTVVVVSLGIIALRDRQLYRRLGLAGDTFVRDLKIGGVAFLILAGPVYTIQGLLTQMFPSEHPLMTVFEREPSWWLFGVLSFVAVIAAPIAEEFMFRMLIQGWLEDLTRRLHGFQSLSPEPIESEPVESEPVAAEQTASMPRGERVFADD
;
A
#
# COMPACT_ATOMS: atom_id res chain seq x y z
N MET A 1 19.16 -6.85 -21.97
CA MET A 1 18.19 -7.59 -22.79
C MET A 1 17.89 -9.01 -22.31
N VAL A 2 18.79 -10.02 -22.44
CA VAL A 2 18.44 -11.43 -22.08
C VAL A 2 18.07 -11.58 -20.60
N PHE A 3 18.85 -10.99 -19.70
CA PHE A 3 18.58 -11.04 -18.25
C PHE A 3 17.27 -10.33 -17.86
N GLU A 4 16.96 -9.19 -18.46
CA GLU A 4 15.72 -8.44 -18.20
C GLU A 4 14.49 -9.21 -18.68
N LEU A 5 14.58 -9.82 -19.87
CA LEU A 5 13.50 -10.65 -20.40
C LEU A 5 13.27 -11.88 -19.52
N LEU A 6 14.35 -12.56 -19.10
CA LEU A 6 14.25 -13.69 -18.18
C LEU A 6 13.62 -13.27 -16.84
N PHE A 7 14.07 -12.16 -16.26
CA PHE A 7 13.51 -11.61 -15.03
C PHE A 7 12.01 -11.32 -15.18
N LEU A 8 11.61 -10.67 -16.27
CA LEU A 8 10.21 -10.36 -16.54
C LEU A 8 9.36 -11.63 -16.69
N ILE A 9 9.84 -12.63 -17.43
CA ILE A 9 9.16 -13.92 -17.60
C ILE A 9 8.99 -14.60 -16.23
N VAL A 10 10.05 -14.65 -15.42
CA VAL A 10 9.99 -15.24 -14.07
C VAL A 10 8.97 -14.50 -13.20
N MET A 11 8.96 -13.16 -13.22
CA MET A 11 8.01 -12.35 -12.46
C MET A 11 6.56 -12.54 -12.92
N LEU A 12 6.32 -12.63 -14.24
CA LEU A 12 5.00 -12.92 -14.79
C LEU A 12 4.50 -14.31 -14.43
N LEU A 13 5.36 -15.33 -14.50
CA LEU A 13 5.02 -16.69 -14.09
C LEU A 13 4.71 -16.76 -12.61
N LEU A 14 5.54 -16.16 -11.76
CA LEU A 14 5.34 -16.11 -10.32
C LEU A 14 4.02 -15.40 -9.96
N SER A 15 3.74 -14.29 -10.63
CA SER A 15 2.50 -13.53 -10.51
C SER A 15 1.28 -14.37 -10.91
N ALA A 16 1.32 -15.05 -12.06
CA ALA A 16 0.24 -15.88 -12.56
C ALA A 16 -0.01 -17.09 -11.64
N VAL A 17 1.05 -17.79 -11.20
CA VAL A 17 0.94 -18.93 -10.28
C VAL A 17 0.34 -18.47 -8.95
N THR A 18 0.82 -17.38 -8.37
CA THR A 18 0.29 -16.85 -7.10
C THR A 18 -1.19 -16.48 -7.23
N ALA A 19 -1.56 -15.80 -8.32
CA ALA A 19 -2.96 -15.44 -8.59
C ALA A 19 -3.86 -16.68 -8.72
N VAL A 20 -3.41 -17.73 -9.43
CA VAL A 20 -4.15 -18.99 -9.58
C VAL A 20 -4.28 -19.71 -8.23
N VAL A 21 -3.23 -19.77 -7.43
CA VAL A 21 -3.25 -20.41 -6.10
C VAL A 21 -4.23 -19.69 -5.17
N VAL A 22 -4.20 -18.35 -5.13
CA VAL A 22 -5.14 -17.55 -4.33
C VAL A 22 -6.57 -17.76 -4.81
N ARG A 23 -6.80 -17.74 -6.13
CA ARG A 23 -8.13 -17.98 -6.72
C ARG A 23 -8.68 -19.36 -6.38
N ARG A 24 -7.85 -20.41 -6.40
CA ARG A 24 -8.25 -21.79 -6.08
C ARG A 24 -8.56 -22.01 -4.60
N ARG A 25 -7.90 -21.27 -3.70
CA ARG A 25 -8.12 -21.37 -2.25
C ARG A 25 -9.34 -20.56 -1.77
N ARG A 26 -9.85 -19.67 -2.61
CA ARG A 26 -11.00 -18.81 -2.29
C ARG A 26 -12.31 -19.59 -2.39
N LYS A 27 -13.17 -19.45 -1.39
CA LYS A 27 -14.55 -19.98 -1.45
C LYS A 27 -15.42 -19.10 -2.36
N PRO A 28 -16.32 -19.68 -3.17
CA PRO A 28 -17.31 -18.90 -3.93
C PRO A 28 -18.05 -17.92 -3.01
N GLY A 29 -18.22 -16.68 -3.45
CA GLY A 29 -18.94 -15.65 -2.69
C GLY A 29 -18.14 -14.83 -1.69
N GLN A 30 -16.92 -15.24 -1.27
CA GLN A 30 -16.10 -14.41 -0.38
C GLN A 30 -15.42 -13.28 -1.16
N PRO A 31 -15.26 -12.04 -0.66
CA PRO A 31 -14.49 -11.00 -1.35
C PRO A 31 -13.00 -11.35 -1.44
N TRP A 32 -12.27 -10.76 -2.41
CA TRP A 32 -10.82 -10.97 -2.55
C TRP A 32 -10.01 -10.41 -1.38
N LEU A 33 -10.49 -9.29 -0.83
CA LEU A 33 -9.96 -8.64 0.35
C LEU A 33 -11.14 -8.14 1.17
N LEU A 34 -11.14 -8.45 2.47
CA LEU A 34 -12.15 -7.92 3.38
C LEU A 34 -11.87 -6.43 3.57
N VAL A 35 -12.88 -5.60 3.33
CA VAL A 35 -12.79 -4.17 3.60
C VAL A 35 -12.90 -4.00 5.12
N GLU A 36 -11.81 -3.62 5.76
CA GLU A 36 -11.83 -3.24 7.17
C GLU A 36 -12.23 -1.76 7.29
N PRO A 37 -13.35 -1.44 7.99
CA PRO A 37 -13.79 -0.06 8.12
C PRO A 37 -12.74 0.75 8.89
N ARG A 38 -12.22 1.80 8.26
CA ARG A 38 -11.25 2.70 8.90
C ARG A 38 -11.96 3.70 9.81
N PRO A 39 -11.53 3.83 11.09
CA PRO A 39 -12.05 4.86 11.96
C PRO A 39 -11.70 6.24 11.41
N PRO A 40 -12.50 7.28 11.68
CA PRO A 40 -12.23 8.63 11.20
C PRO A 40 -10.86 9.13 11.71
N ALA A 41 -10.19 9.93 10.89
CA ALA A 41 -8.93 10.56 11.23
C ALA A 41 -9.11 11.51 12.43
N THR A 42 -8.14 11.51 13.34
CA THR A 42 -8.14 12.40 14.51
C THR A 42 -7.40 13.72 14.25
N TRP A 43 -6.72 13.82 13.11
CA TRP A 43 -6.03 15.02 12.64
C TRP A 43 -6.91 15.84 11.68
N GLY A 44 -6.64 17.15 11.62
CA GLY A 44 -7.34 18.08 10.74
C GLY A 44 -6.41 18.82 9.78
N LEU A 45 -6.97 19.79 9.04
CA LEU A 45 -6.23 20.63 8.10
C LEU A 45 -5.00 21.28 8.76
N LEU A 46 -5.12 21.70 10.02
CA LEU A 46 -4.02 22.32 10.76
C LEU A 46 -2.80 21.39 10.88
N ASP A 47 -3.01 20.07 11.00
CA ASP A 47 -1.93 19.08 11.09
C ASP A 47 -1.29 18.80 9.73
N VAL A 48 -2.10 18.81 8.67
CA VAL A 48 -1.63 18.77 7.28
C VAL A 48 -0.72 19.97 7.03
N THR A 49 -1.19 21.18 7.33
CA THR A 49 -0.44 22.42 7.14
C THR A 49 0.84 22.45 7.98
N ARG A 50 0.78 22.08 9.27
CA ARG A 50 1.98 22.01 10.13
C ARG A 50 3.01 21.03 9.59
N THR A 51 2.59 19.86 9.14
CA THR A 51 3.52 18.86 8.58
C THR A 51 4.17 19.36 7.29
N LEU A 52 3.41 20.02 6.40
CA LEU A 52 3.96 20.63 5.20
C LEU A 52 4.96 21.74 5.52
N LEU A 53 4.67 22.58 6.52
CA LEU A 53 5.59 23.63 6.97
C LEU A 53 6.85 23.03 7.59
N LEU A 54 6.73 21.99 8.42
CA LEU A 54 7.88 21.25 8.95
C LEU A 54 8.72 20.64 7.83
N PHE A 55 8.07 20.07 6.82
CA PHE A 55 8.75 19.50 5.66
C PHE A 55 9.61 20.55 4.94
N VAL A 56 9.01 21.70 4.58
CA VAL A 56 9.73 22.80 3.93
C VAL A 56 10.85 23.34 4.81
N LEU A 57 10.58 23.54 6.10
CA LEU A 57 11.58 24.06 7.05
C LEU A 57 12.78 23.13 7.17
N PHE A 58 12.55 21.84 7.40
CA PHE A 58 13.63 20.85 7.54
C PHE A 58 14.41 20.70 6.23
N GLN A 59 13.74 20.78 5.08
CA GLN A 59 14.42 20.74 3.79
C GLN A 59 15.35 21.95 3.60
N ILE A 60 14.89 23.16 3.93
CA ILE A 60 15.72 24.37 3.87
C ILE A 60 16.92 24.24 4.80
N VAL A 61 16.71 23.82 6.05
CA VAL A 61 17.79 23.64 7.02
C VAL A 61 18.79 22.58 6.55
N ALA A 62 18.32 21.44 6.06
CA ALA A 62 19.20 20.39 5.56
C ALA A 62 20.04 20.83 4.36
N LEU A 63 19.44 21.59 3.43
CA LEU A 63 20.19 22.16 2.29
C LEU A 63 21.26 23.15 2.76
N GLN A 64 20.93 24.03 3.72
CA GLN A 64 21.89 24.99 4.30
C GLN A 64 23.03 24.28 5.06
N VAL A 65 22.71 23.26 5.84
CA VAL A 65 23.70 22.45 6.57
C VAL A 65 24.60 21.71 5.57
N LEU A 66 24.02 21.10 4.54
CA LEU A 66 24.79 20.38 3.52
C LEU A 66 25.74 21.33 2.79
N GLN A 67 25.24 22.50 2.36
CA GLN A 67 26.04 23.50 1.66
C GLN A 67 27.19 24.05 2.52
N SER A 68 26.92 24.35 3.79
CA SER A 68 27.94 24.86 4.72
C SER A 68 28.97 23.81 5.13
N ALA A 69 28.57 22.55 5.30
CA ALA A 69 29.45 21.49 5.78
C ALA A 69 30.30 20.84 4.67
N THR A 70 29.80 20.79 3.43
CA THR A 70 30.43 20.00 2.35
C THR A 70 30.84 20.83 1.13
N SER A 71 30.51 22.13 1.10
CA SER A 71 30.67 23.00 -0.07
C SER A 71 29.95 22.50 -1.34
N ILE A 72 29.08 21.49 -1.22
CA ILE A 72 28.21 21.04 -2.30
C ILE A 72 27.18 22.14 -2.56
N ASN A 73 27.00 22.53 -3.82
CA ASN A 73 25.93 23.41 -4.23
C ASN A 73 24.83 22.59 -4.92
N PRO A 74 23.73 22.23 -4.23
CA PRO A 74 22.64 21.45 -4.82
C PRO A 74 21.99 22.13 -6.03
N ALA A 75 22.05 23.46 -6.10
CA ALA A 75 21.51 24.24 -7.21
C ALA A 75 22.36 24.16 -8.49
N ALA A 76 23.60 23.66 -8.41
CA ALA A 76 24.46 23.46 -9.59
C ALA A 76 24.07 22.23 -10.44
N GLY A 77 23.06 21.47 -9.99
CA GLY A 77 22.55 20.29 -10.68
C GLY A 77 23.34 19.01 -10.41
N PHE A 78 22.67 17.86 -10.48
CA PHE A 78 23.25 16.54 -10.23
C PHE A 78 24.33 16.16 -11.26
N GLU A 79 24.29 16.73 -12.47
CA GLU A 79 25.23 16.40 -13.55
C GLU A 79 26.68 16.78 -13.24
N ASN A 80 26.89 17.73 -12.32
CA ASN A 80 28.20 18.21 -11.90
C ASN A 80 28.67 17.58 -10.58
N MET A 81 27.89 16.64 -10.02
CA MET A 81 28.18 16.01 -8.75
C MET A 81 28.85 14.65 -8.96
N SER A 82 29.86 14.36 -8.13
CA SER A 82 30.37 12.99 -8.00
C SER A 82 29.28 12.07 -7.40
N SER A 83 29.40 10.75 -7.63
CA SER A 83 28.46 9.77 -7.05
C SER A 83 28.36 9.84 -5.52
N PHE A 84 29.45 10.19 -4.84
CA PHE A 84 29.43 10.39 -3.39
C PHE A 84 28.58 11.60 -2.98
N GLN A 85 28.74 12.74 -3.66
CA GLN A 85 27.98 13.96 -3.40
C GLN A 85 26.49 13.76 -3.72
N GLY A 86 26.17 13.13 -4.86
CA GLY A 86 24.79 12.76 -5.20
C GLY A 86 24.15 11.87 -4.13
N GLY A 87 24.89 10.85 -3.66
CA GLY A 87 24.47 10.01 -2.54
C GLY A 87 24.23 10.80 -1.25
N LEU A 88 25.11 11.75 -0.90
CA LEU A 88 24.91 12.59 0.29
C LEU A 88 23.66 13.47 0.20
N VAL A 89 23.42 14.11 -0.95
CA VAL A 89 22.23 14.94 -1.17
C VAL A 89 20.96 14.10 -0.99
N MET A 90 20.91 12.92 -1.63
CA MET A 90 19.75 12.03 -1.56
C MET A 90 19.54 11.39 -0.19
N GLY A 91 20.62 10.96 0.44
CA GLY A 91 20.57 10.42 1.80
C GLY A 91 20.05 11.48 2.78
N SER A 92 20.51 12.73 2.63
CA SER A 92 20.03 13.85 3.45
C SER A 92 18.53 14.11 3.24
N ASP A 93 18.06 14.13 1.99
CA ASP A 93 16.63 14.28 1.66
C ASP A 93 15.77 13.17 2.27
N ALA A 94 16.22 11.91 2.18
CA ALA A 94 15.55 10.78 2.80
C ALA A 94 15.50 10.89 4.34
N ILE A 95 16.60 11.29 4.98
CA ILE A 95 16.66 11.50 6.42
C ILE A 95 15.69 12.62 6.84
N VAL A 96 15.62 13.72 6.09
CA VAL A 96 14.65 14.80 6.34
C VAL A 96 13.23 14.28 6.27
N LYS A 97 12.86 13.59 5.19
CA LYS A 97 11.52 12.98 5.02
C LYS A 97 11.14 12.11 6.21
N LEU A 98 12.02 11.18 6.60
CA LEU A 98 11.78 10.28 7.72
C LEU A 98 11.70 11.03 9.06
N THR A 99 12.54 12.04 9.26
CA THR A 99 12.51 12.87 10.47
C THR A 99 11.19 13.63 10.58
N VAL A 100 10.71 14.22 9.48
CA VAL A 100 9.42 14.91 9.43
C VAL A 100 8.29 13.94 9.73
N VAL A 101 8.31 12.72 9.17
CA VAL A 101 7.33 11.67 9.49
C VAL A 101 7.33 11.38 10.99
N VAL A 102 8.50 11.12 11.59
CA VAL A 102 8.61 10.80 13.03
C VAL A 102 8.14 11.96 13.90
N VAL A 103 8.55 13.19 13.61
CA VAL A 103 8.16 14.39 14.36
C VAL A 103 6.66 14.64 14.26
N SER A 104 6.09 14.58 13.06
CA SER A 104 4.65 14.77 12.85
C SER A 104 3.83 13.66 13.51
N LEU A 105 4.24 12.40 13.40
CA LEU A 105 3.61 11.30 14.13
C LEU A 105 3.69 11.52 15.64
N GLY A 106 4.82 12.00 16.16
CA GLY A 106 4.97 12.37 17.57
C GLY A 106 3.96 13.44 18.00
N ILE A 107 3.85 14.53 17.24
CA ILE A 107 2.89 15.62 17.52
C ILE A 107 1.43 15.12 17.49
N ILE A 108 1.11 14.20 16.57
CA ILE A 108 -0.22 13.57 16.50
C ILE A 108 -0.42 12.62 17.69
N ALA A 109 0.57 11.80 18.03
CA ALA A 109 0.52 10.83 19.13
C ALA A 109 0.31 11.48 20.50
N LEU A 110 0.84 12.70 20.70
CA LEU A 110 0.60 13.48 21.92
C LEU A 110 -0.89 13.79 22.14
N ARG A 111 -1.70 13.82 21.07
CA ARG A 111 -3.15 14.06 21.13
C ARG A 111 -3.95 12.76 21.03
N ASP A 112 -3.48 11.80 20.24
CA ASP A 112 -4.13 10.51 20.02
C ASP A 112 -3.32 9.36 20.61
N ARG A 113 -3.64 8.99 21.85
CA ARG A 113 -3.00 7.84 22.54
C ARG A 113 -3.25 6.50 21.85
N GLN A 114 -4.21 6.40 20.93
CA GLN A 114 -4.52 5.17 20.20
C GLN A 114 -3.90 5.14 18.79
N LEU A 115 -3.02 6.10 18.47
CA LEU A 115 -2.37 6.19 17.15
C LEU A 115 -1.71 4.88 16.73
N TYR A 116 -1.03 4.18 17.65
CA TYR A 116 -0.36 2.91 17.35
C TYR A 116 -1.30 1.83 16.84
N ARG A 117 -2.54 1.75 17.38
CA ARG A 117 -3.55 0.80 16.88
C ARG A 117 -4.07 1.23 15.51
N ARG A 118 -4.24 2.53 15.30
CA ARG A 118 -4.72 3.10 14.03
C ARG A 118 -3.71 2.94 12.89
N LEU A 119 -2.42 2.92 13.21
CA LEU A 119 -1.34 2.62 12.26
C LEU A 119 -1.24 1.12 11.91
N GLY A 120 -2.09 0.25 12.48
CA GLY A 120 -2.03 -1.18 12.24
C GLY A 120 -0.82 -1.87 12.88
N LEU A 121 -0.09 -1.17 13.76
CA LEU A 121 1.11 -1.67 14.44
C LEU A 121 0.79 -2.58 15.64
N ALA A 122 -0.47 -3.01 15.79
CA ALA A 122 -0.83 -4.06 16.74
C ALA A 122 -0.30 -5.41 16.24
N GLY A 123 0.33 -6.20 17.13
CA GLY A 123 1.16 -7.35 16.74
C GLY A 123 0.50 -8.35 15.79
N ASP A 124 -0.76 -8.72 16.05
CA ASP A 124 -1.46 -9.73 15.26
C ASP A 124 -1.90 -9.21 13.88
N THR A 125 -2.26 -7.93 13.77
CA THR A 125 -2.66 -7.31 12.49
C THR A 125 -1.44 -7.09 11.60
N PHE A 126 -0.30 -6.69 12.17
CA PHE A 126 0.92 -6.40 11.41
C PHE A 126 1.39 -7.60 10.57
N VAL A 127 1.48 -8.78 11.18
CA VAL A 127 1.95 -9.99 10.47
C VAL A 127 0.96 -10.42 9.39
N ARG A 128 -0.34 -10.32 9.68
CA ARG A 128 -1.40 -10.62 8.72
C ARG A 128 -1.33 -9.67 7.53
N ASP A 129 -1.20 -8.37 7.78
CA ASP A 129 -1.18 -7.34 6.74
C ASP A 129 0.10 -7.43 5.90
N LEU A 130 1.24 -7.77 6.52
CA LEU A 130 2.49 -8.05 5.81
C LEU A 130 2.35 -9.26 4.88
N LYS A 131 1.68 -10.33 5.31
CA LYS A 131 1.39 -11.50 4.46
C LYS A 131 0.48 -11.13 3.29
N ILE A 132 -0.59 -10.37 3.54
CA ILE A 132 -1.50 -9.90 2.50
C ILE A 132 -0.74 -9.02 1.50
N GLY A 133 0.06 -8.07 1.99
CA GLY A 133 0.90 -7.19 1.17
C GLY A 133 1.90 -7.97 0.33
N GLY A 134 2.57 -8.98 0.90
CA GLY A 134 3.49 -9.84 0.17
C GLY A 134 2.81 -10.63 -0.95
N VAL A 135 1.63 -11.22 -0.68
CA VAL A 135 0.85 -11.92 -1.71
C VAL A 135 0.36 -10.97 -2.80
N ALA A 136 -0.15 -9.80 -2.42
CA ALA A 136 -0.59 -8.77 -3.36
C ALA A 136 0.58 -8.27 -4.23
N PHE A 137 1.75 -8.04 -3.64
CA PHE A 137 2.97 -7.69 -4.36
C PHE A 137 3.32 -8.77 -5.39
N LEU A 138 3.36 -10.04 -5.01
CA LEU A 138 3.67 -11.12 -5.97
C LEU A 138 2.68 -11.18 -7.13
N ILE A 139 1.38 -10.94 -6.87
CA ILE A 139 0.33 -10.90 -7.89
C ILE A 139 0.44 -9.67 -8.81
N LEU A 140 0.95 -8.55 -8.31
CA LEU A 140 0.99 -7.29 -9.06
C LEU A 140 2.35 -6.99 -9.70
N ALA A 141 3.44 -7.55 -9.17
CA ALA A 141 4.80 -7.27 -9.61
C ALA A 141 5.00 -7.57 -11.10
N GLY A 142 4.54 -8.74 -11.58
CA GLY A 142 4.64 -9.11 -13.00
C GLY A 142 3.96 -8.09 -13.93
N PRO A 143 2.64 -7.83 -13.77
CA PRO A 143 1.93 -6.83 -14.55
C PRO A 143 2.54 -5.43 -14.46
N VAL A 144 2.92 -4.97 -13.27
CA VAL A 144 3.50 -3.64 -13.06
C VAL A 144 4.84 -3.51 -13.78
N TYR A 145 5.74 -4.48 -13.63
CA TYR A 145 7.03 -4.45 -14.34
C TYR A 145 6.87 -4.58 -15.85
N THR A 146 5.83 -5.28 -16.33
CA THR A 146 5.52 -5.36 -17.76
C THR A 146 5.11 -3.99 -18.31
N ILE A 147 4.19 -3.32 -17.63
CA ILE A 147 3.74 -1.97 -18.01
C ILE A 147 4.90 -0.98 -17.92
N GLN A 148 5.68 -1.03 -16.83
CA GLN A 148 6.85 -0.20 -16.66
C GLN A 148 7.87 -0.41 -17.79
N GLY A 149 8.20 -1.66 -18.12
CA GLY A 149 9.10 -1.99 -19.22
C GLY A 149 8.61 -1.43 -20.56
N LEU A 150 7.32 -1.60 -20.86
CA LEU A 150 6.71 -1.04 -22.08
C LEU A 150 6.77 0.48 -22.11
N LEU A 151 6.41 1.14 -21.00
CA LEU A 151 6.43 2.59 -20.88
C LEU A 151 7.84 3.16 -21.00
N THR A 152 8.86 2.51 -20.44
CA THR A 152 10.25 2.97 -20.55
C THR A 152 10.79 2.91 -21.98
N GLN A 153 10.25 2.04 -22.83
CA GLN A 153 10.59 2.01 -24.26
C GLN A 153 9.89 3.15 -25.03
N MET A 154 8.66 3.49 -24.65
CA MET A 154 7.88 4.55 -25.30
C MET A 154 8.31 5.95 -24.85
N PHE A 155 8.72 6.07 -23.59
CA PHE A 155 9.08 7.33 -22.94
C PHE A 155 10.43 7.16 -22.22
N PRO A 156 11.55 7.32 -22.95
CA PRO A 156 12.87 7.30 -22.34
C PRO A 156 12.95 8.39 -21.27
N SER A 157 13.06 7.97 -20.01
CA SER A 157 13.14 8.89 -18.87
C SER A 157 14.60 9.04 -18.46
N GLU A 158 15.17 10.20 -18.74
CA GLU A 158 16.47 10.59 -18.18
C GLU A 158 16.26 11.11 -16.77
N HIS A 159 16.18 10.20 -15.79
CA HIS A 159 16.19 10.63 -14.40
C HIS A 159 17.62 11.13 -14.08
N PRO A 160 17.82 12.37 -13.59
CA PRO A 160 19.16 12.93 -13.33
C PRO A 160 20.04 12.13 -12.34
N LEU A 161 19.45 11.11 -11.70
CA LEU A 161 20.14 10.21 -10.79
C LEU A 161 20.67 8.97 -11.50
N MET A 162 19.95 8.49 -12.51
CA MET A 162 20.43 7.41 -13.36
C MET A 162 21.64 7.88 -14.16
N THR A 163 21.66 9.15 -14.60
CA THR A 163 22.83 9.71 -15.30
C THR A 163 24.08 9.76 -14.41
N VAL A 164 23.94 10.10 -13.13
CA VAL A 164 25.06 10.03 -12.16
C VAL A 164 25.49 8.57 -11.92
N PHE A 165 24.52 7.67 -11.76
CA PHE A 165 24.79 6.25 -11.52
C PHE A 165 25.46 5.55 -12.71
N GLU A 166 25.08 5.90 -13.94
CA GLU A 166 25.64 5.36 -15.18
C GLU A 166 27.07 5.86 -15.42
N ARG A 167 27.36 7.12 -15.07
CA ARG A 167 28.70 7.71 -15.21
C ARG A 167 29.70 7.10 -14.23
N GLU A 168 29.30 6.99 -12.96
CA GLU A 168 30.18 6.54 -11.87
C GLU A 168 29.47 5.54 -10.95
N PRO A 169 29.28 4.28 -11.38
CA PRO A 169 28.62 3.27 -10.57
C PRO A 169 29.43 3.01 -9.29
N SER A 170 28.79 3.21 -8.13
CA SER A 170 29.41 2.96 -6.82
C SER A 170 28.46 2.21 -5.89
N TRP A 171 29.00 1.27 -5.11
CA TRP A 171 28.21 0.50 -4.12
C TRP A 171 27.62 1.38 -3.02
N TRP A 172 28.29 2.49 -2.70
CA TRP A 172 27.74 3.51 -1.81
C TRP A 172 26.47 4.14 -2.40
N LEU A 173 26.55 4.68 -3.62
CA LEU A 173 25.40 5.31 -4.28
C LEU A 173 24.26 4.30 -4.47
N PHE A 174 24.57 3.06 -4.87
CA PHE A 174 23.58 1.98 -4.96
C PHE A 174 22.87 1.74 -3.62
N GLY A 175 23.62 1.65 -2.52
CA GLY A 175 23.06 1.47 -1.18
C GLY A 175 22.14 2.60 -0.76
N VAL A 176 22.56 3.85 -1.01
CA VAL A 176 21.74 5.04 -0.73
C VAL A 176 20.47 5.05 -1.59
N LEU A 177 20.59 4.85 -2.90
CA LEU A 177 19.44 4.80 -3.81
C LEU A 177 18.45 3.72 -3.40
N SER A 178 18.95 2.54 -3.05
CA SER A 178 18.13 1.43 -2.56
C SER A 178 17.39 1.80 -1.27
N PHE A 179 18.09 2.39 -0.30
CA PHE A 179 17.47 2.86 0.94
C PHE A 179 16.38 3.91 0.69
N VAL A 180 16.67 4.90 -0.16
CA VAL A 180 15.73 5.98 -0.51
C VAL A 180 14.48 5.38 -1.17
N ALA A 181 14.65 4.56 -2.20
CA ALA A 181 13.56 4.04 -3.02
C ALA A 181 12.72 2.96 -2.31
N VAL A 182 13.35 2.09 -1.52
CA VAL A 182 12.68 0.94 -0.90
C VAL A 182 12.10 1.28 0.47
N ILE A 183 12.72 2.21 1.21
CA ILE A 183 12.36 2.50 2.59
C ILE A 183 11.84 3.93 2.74
N ALA A 184 12.68 4.92 2.46
CA ALA A 184 12.37 6.30 2.83
C ALA A 184 11.18 6.86 2.04
N ALA A 185 11.16 6.69 0.72
CA ALA A 185 10.09 7.18 -0.14
C ALA A 185 8.74 6.49 0.18
N PRO A 186 8.61 5.15 0.24
CA PRO A 186 7.34 4.51 0.57
C PRO A 186 6.80 4.91 1.96
N ILE A 187 7.68 5.03 2.97
CA ILE A 187 7.24 5.48 4.31
C ILE A 187 6.74 6.92 4.26
N ALA A 188 7.48 7.81 3.61
CA ALA A 188 7.08 9.21 3.48
C ALA A 188 5.78 9.37 2.69
N GLU A 189 5.61 8.61 1.61
CA GLU A 189 4.40 8.63 0.76
C GLU A 189 3.18 8.05 1.49
N GLU A 190 3.31 6.91 2.16
CA GLU A 190 2.22 6.32 2.95
C GLU A 190 1.76 7.29 4.04
N PHE A 191 2.71 7.93 4.73
CA PHE A 191 2.40 8.93 5.74
C PHE A 191 1.74 10.18 5.15
N MET A 192 2.34 10.79 4.12
CA MET A 192 1.85 12.07 3.58
C MET A 192 0.52 11.91 2.85
N PHE A 193 0.43 10.93 1.95
CA PHE A 193 -0.73 10.81 1.08
C PHE A 193 -1.84 9.99 1.72
N ARG A 194 -1.54 8.80 2.24
CA ARG A 194 -2.60 7.88 2.72
C ARG A 194 -3.06 8.18 4.13
N MET A 195 -2.12 8.50 5.03
CA MET A 195 -2.48 8.85 6.39
C MET A 195 -2.94 10.31 6.45
N LEU A 196 -2.05 11.25 6.17
CA LEU A 196 -2.30 12.66 6.49
C LEU A 196 -3.35 13.29 5.57
N ILE A 197 -3.10 13.34 4.25
CA ILE A 197 -3.97 14.02 3.28
C ILE A 197 -5.28 13.25 3.07
N GLN A 198 -5.22 11.97 2.71
CA GLN A 198 -6.42 11.16 2.47
C GLN A 198 -7.26 11.03 3.74
N GLY A 199 -6.64 10.78 4.91
CA GLY A 199 -7.37 10.71 6.17
C GLY A 199 -8.12 12.01 6.50
N TRP A 200 -7.51 13.17 6.24
CA TRP A 200 -8.17 14.46 6.39
C TRP A 200 -9.32 14.67 5.38
N LEU A 201 -9.12 14.34 4.11
CA LEU A 201 -10.14 14.47 3.06
C LEU A 201 -11.35 13.55 3.30
N GLU A 202 -11.11 12.33 3.78
CA GLU A 202 -12.18 11.41 4.18
C GLU A 202 -12.99 11.97 5.34
N ASP A 203 -12.33 12.54 6.36
CA ASP A 203 -13.00 13.17 7.48
C ASP A 203 -13.79 14.42 7.05
N LEU A 204 -13.21 15.26 6.18
CA LEU A 204 -13.90 16.42 5.61
C LEU A 204 -15.14 15.99 4.82
N THR A 205 -15.02 14.99 3.97
CA THR A 205 -16.14 14.43 3.19
C THR A 205 -17.26 13.94 4.11
N ARG A 206 -16.92 13.25 5.21
CA ARG A 206 -17.89 12.78 6.21
C ARG A 206 -18.62 13.95 6.90
N ARG A 207 -17.91 15.04 7.21
CA ARG A 207 -18.50 16.25 7.80
C ARG A 207 -19.41 16.98 6.82
N LEU A 208 -19.00 17.10 5.55
CA LEU A 208 -19.75 17.82 4.52
C LEU A 208 -21.04 17.11 4.10
N HIS A 209 -21.01 15.78 3.97
CA HIS A 209 -22.19 15.00 3.58
C HIS A 209 -23.13 14.68 4.74
N GLY A 210 -22.88 15.25 5.92
CA GLY A 210 -23.82 15.25 7.04
C GLY A 210 -24.43 13.88 7.34
N PHE A 211 -23.60 12.83 7.49
CA PHE A 211 -23.96 11.52 8.06
C PHE A 211 -25.43 11.08 7.87
N GLN A 212 -25.96 11.08 6.64
CA GLN A 212 -26.93 10.05 6.30
C GLN A 212 -26.11 8.76 6.34
N SER A 213 -26.25 8.04 7.44
CA SER A 213 -25.80 6.68 7.53
C SER A 213 -26.34 5.93 6.31
N LEU A 214 -25.50 5.74 5.31
CA LEU A 214 -25.46 4.48 4.57
C LEU A 214 -25.03 3.39 5.57
N SER A 215 -25.75 3.27 6.69
CA SER A 215 -26.11 1.93 7.12
C SER A 215 -26.70 1.37 5.84
N PRO A 216 -26.13 0.30 5.25
CA PRO A 216 -26.99 -0.50 4.42
C PRO A 216 -28.23 -0.68 5.29
N GLU A 217 -29.40 -0.20 4.83
CA GLU A 217 -30.63 -0.78 5.35
C GLU A 217 -30.32 -2.26 5.42
N PRO A 218 -30.51 -2.93 6.59
CA PRO A 218 -30.43 -4.37 6.62
C PRO A 218 -31.14 -4.77 5.36
N ILE A 219 -30.43 -5.43 4.44
CA ILE A 219 -31.09 -5.96 3.26
C ILE A 219 -32.14 -6.81 3.93
N GLU A 220 -33.36 -6.29 4.03
CA GLU A 220 -34.53 -7.06 4.35
C GLU A 220 -34.41 -8.07 3.25
N SER A 221 -33.90 -9.23 3.64
CA SER A 221 -33.88 -10.38 2.77
C SER A 221 -35.32 -10.44 2.36
N GLU A 222 -35.63 -9.94 1.15
CA GLU A 222 -36.95 -10.09 0.57
C GLU A 222 -37.25 -11.54 0.86
N PRO A 223 -38.32 -11.83 1.64
CA PRO A 223 -38.59 -13.18 2.07
C PRO A 223 -38.53 -13.97 0.79
N VAL A 224 -37.51 -14.83 0.67
CA VAL A 224 -37.27 -15.61 -0.53
C VAL A 224 -38.59 -16.31 -0.71
N GLU A 225 -39.37 -15.81 -1.67
CA GLU A 225 -40.71 -16.28 -1.94
C GLU A 225 -40.41 -17.70 -2.37
N SER A 226 -40.57 -18.61 -1.42
CA SER A 226 -40.29 -20.01 -1.62
C SER A 226 -41.34 -20.41 -2.62
N GLU A 227 -40.98 -20.33 -3.91
CA GLU A 227 -41.73 -20.99 -4.97
C GLU A 227 -42.04 -22.36 -4.40
N PRO A 228 -43.32 -22.69 -4.21
CA PRO A 228 -43.70 -23.98 -3.67
C PRO A 228 -43.11 -25.00 -4.62
N VAL A 229 -42.04 -25.67 -4.16
CA VAL A 229 -41.48 -26.84 -4.82
C VAL A 229 -42.66 -27.79 -4.93
N ALA A 230 -43.20 -27.86 -6.14
CA ALA A 230 -44.34 -28.68 -6.47
C ALA A 230 -44.03 -30.09 -5.96
N ALA A 231 -44.78 -30.49 -4.93
CA ALA A 231 -44.83 -31.84 -4.43
C ALA A 231 -45.50 -32.71 -5.51
N GLU A 232 -44.80 -32.94 -6.60
CA GLU A 232 -45.18 -33.90 -7.62
C GLU A 232 -44.27 -35.12 -7.47
N GLN A 233 -44.92 -36.27 -7.28
CA GLN A 233 -44.36 -37.63 -7.31
C GLN A 233 -43.65 -38.15 -6.06
N THR A 234 -44.44 -38.63 -5.10
CA THR A 234 -44.24 -39.98 -4.54
C THR A 234 -45.58 -40.56 -4.13
N ALA A 235 -46.32 -41.08 -5.11
CA ALA A 235 -47.43 -41.99 -4.90
C ALA A 235 -46.97 -43.44 -5.14
N SER A 236 -47.42 -44.33 -4.25
CA SER A 236 -47.42 -45.79 -4.34
C SER A 236 -46.12 -46.55 -4.04
N MET A 237 -46.04 -47.07 -2.82
CA MET A 237 -45.50 -48.40 -2.56
C MET A 237 -46.42 -49.11 -1.55
N PRO A 238 -46.92 -50.32 -1.87
CA PRO A 238 -47.89 -51.02 -1.05
C PRO A 238 -47.26 -51.62 0.22
N ARG A 239 -48.04 -51.55 1.29
CA ARG A 239 -47.75 -52.06 2.63
C ARG A 239 -47.81 -53.59 2.60
N GLY A 240 -46.66 -54.24 2.48
CA GLY A 240 -46.53 -55.68 2.65
C GLY A 240 -46.54 -56.06 4.13
N GLU A 241 -47.62 -56.72 4.55
CA GLU A 241 -47.74 -57.47 5.80
C GLU A 241 -46.52 -58.37 6.02
N ARG A 242 -45.99 -58.37 7.24
CA ARG A 242 -45.31 -59.54 7.79
C ARG A 242 -45.86 -59.89 9.17
N VAL A 243 -46.56 -61.01 9.12
CA VAL A 243 -47.13 -61.87 10.15
C VAL A 243 -46.02 -62.57 10.95
N PHE A 244 -46.19 -62.58 12.28
CA PHE A 244 -45.85 -63.59 13.31
C PHE A 244 -44.53 -64.38 13.32
N ALA A 245 -43.92 -64.43 14.51
CA ALA A 245 -43.59 -65.63 15.34
C ALA A 245 -42.52 -65.19 16.37
N ASP A 246 -42.85 -65.11 17.66
CA ASP A 246 -42.77 -66.17 18.69
C ASP A 246 -41.33 -66.62 19.04
N ASP A 247 -41.13 -66.70 20.37
CA ASP A 247 -40.00 -67.14 21.20
C ASP A 247 -38.84 -66.17 21.53
#